data_AF-A0A6I3KAG9-F1
#
_entry.id   AF-A0A6I3KAG9-F1
#
_cell.length_a   1.000
_cell.length_b   1.000
_cell.length_c   1.000
_cell.angle_alpha   90.00
_cell.angle_beta   90.00
_cell.angle_gamma   90.00
#
_symmetry.space_group_name_H-M   'P 1'
#
loop_
_entity.id
_entity.type
_entity.pdbx_description
1 polymer ?
#
loop_
_entity_poly.entity_id
_entity_poly.type
_entity_poly.pdbx_seq_one_letter_code
_entity_poly.pdbx_strand_id
1 'polypeptide(L)'
;MMDPDALAEALGVTLTEHTGGEKGRYYGGRHISLRRGLGPVNRRCALAHELGHLISGHDPTAAGWIRTRQERQADEFAARLLISPIEYALAEQLHGPSLSAIAHELGVTVHLATTWQSLYERQSA
;
A
#
# COMPACT_ATOMS: atom_id res chain seq x y z
N MET A 1 -12.53 -5.12 -3.76
CA MET A 1 -11.12 -4.68 -3.70
C MET A 1 -10.71 -4.12 -5.06
N MET A 2 -10.04 -2.97 -5.14
CA MET A 2 -9.58 -2.39 -6.42
C MET A 2 -8.17 -2.87 -6.74
N ASP A 3 -7.90 -3.16 -8.01
CA ASP A 3 -6.58 -3.57 -8.50
C ASP A 3 -5.67 -2.35 -8.69
N PRO A 4 -4.48 -2.28 -8.05
CA PRO A 4 -3.54 -1.17 -8.20
C PRO A 4 -3.08 -0.95 -9.64
N ASP A 5 -2.92 -2.01 -10.43
CA ASP A 5 -2.49 -1.87 -11.83
C ASP A 5 -3.57 -1.18 -12.68
N ALA A 6 -4.83 -1.60 -12.54
CA ALA A 6 -5.96 -0.93 -13.19
C ALA A 6 -6.12 0.54 -12.75
N LEU A 7 -5.89 0.83 -11.47
CA LEU A 7 -5.91 2.21 -10.97
C LEU A 7 -4.77 3.05 -11.55
N ALA A 8 -3.56 2.49 -11.63
CA ALA A 8 -2.41 3.16 -12.24
C ALA A 8 -2.67 3.48 -13.73
N GLU A 9 -3.23 2.53 -14.48
CA GLU A 9 -3.63 2.72 -15.88
C GLU A 9 -4.68 3.83 -16.01
N ALA A 10 -5.76 3.78 -15.20
CA ALA A 10 -6.82 4.78 -15.23
C ALA A 10 -6.32 6.20 -14.89
N LEU A 11 -5.28 6.31 -14.05
CA LEU A 11 -4.64 7.57 -13.69
C LEU A 11 -3.59 8.03 -14.71
N GLY A 12 -3.28 7.23 -15.74
CA GLY A 12 -2.26 7.51 -16.74
C GLY A 12 -0.84 7.50 -16.17
N VAL A 13 -0.58 6.60 -15.21
CA VAL A 13 0.74 6.45 -14.58
C VAL A 13 1.72 5.80 -15.57
N THR A 14 2.87 6.44 -15.74
CA THR A 14 4.05 5.82 -16.36
C THR A 14 4.73 4.93 -15.32
N LEU A 15 4.54 3.61 -15.44
CA LEU A 15 5.19 2.62 -14.61
C LEU A 15 6.52 2.18 -15.22
N THR A 16 7.61 2.34 -14.47
CA THR A 16 8.96 1.87 -14.85
C THR A 16 9.51 0.88 -13.84
N GLU A 17 10.57 0.15 -14.19
CA GLU A 17 11.28 -0.73 -13.27
C GLU A 17 12.65 -0.18 -12.89
N HIS A 18 13.12 -0.50 -11.69
CA HIS A 18 14.49 -0.27 -11.25
C HIS A 18 15.08 -1.50 -10.54
N THR A 19 16.38 -1.47 -10.24
CA THR A 19 17.10 -2.56 -9.57
C THR A 19 17.71 -2.12 -8.25
N GLY A 20 17.63 -2.96 -7.22
CA GLY A 20 18.13 -2.65 -5.88
C GLY A 20 17.27 -1.61 -5.16
N GLY A 21 17.66 -1.23 -3.94
CA GLY A 21 16.99 -0.19 -3.17
C GLY A 21 15.60 -0.58 -2.65
N GLU A 22 14.74 0.43 -2.52
CA GLU A 22 13.35 0.33 -2.06
C GLU A 22 12.46 -0.52 -2.99
N LYS A 23 11.24 -0.82 -2.56
CA LYS A 23 10.30 -1.64 -3.36
C LYS A 23 9.59 -0.83 -4.44
N GLY A 24 9.34 0.45 -4.19
CA GLY A 24 8.67 1.38 -5.08
C GLY A 24 9.15 2.80 -4.82
N ARG A 25 9.05 3.65 -5.83
CA ARG A 25 9.31 5.08 -5.72
C ARG A 25 8.39 5.88 -6.61
N TYR A 26 7.69 6.83 -6.03
CA TYR A 26 7.03 7.94 -6.71
C TYR A 26 8.02 9.09 -6.95
N TYR A 27 8.13 9.55 -8.20
CA TYR A 27 9.05 10.62 -8.60
C TYR A 27 8.37 11.99 -8.75
N GLY A 28 7.07 12.10 -8.47
CA GLY A 28 6.29 13.29 -8.82
C GLY A 28 5.47 13.10 -10.10
N GLY A 29 4.41 13.88 -10.25
CA GLY A 29 3.53 13.84 -11.41
C GLY A 29 2.85 12.47 -11.56
N ARG A 30 3.12 11.78 -12.67
CA ARG A 30 2.55 10.45 -12.97
C ARG A 30 3.63 9.39 -13.16
N HIS A 31 4.81 9.56 -12.58
CA HIS A 31 5.91 8.60 -12.69
C HIS A 31 6.08 7.82 -11.40
N ILE A 32 5.85 6.51 -11.48
CA ILE A 32 6.12 5.55 -10.41
C ILE A 32 7.09 4.49 -10.94
N SER A 33 8.09 4.10 -10.13
CA SER A 33 8.94 2.96 -10.43
C SER A 33 8.81 1.87 -9.37
N LEU A 34 8.77 0.61 -9.81
CA LEU A 34 8.80 -0.56 -8.92
C LEU A 34 10.10 -1.33 -9.09
N ARG A 35 10.55 -1.95 -8.00
CA ARG A 35 11.75 -2.78 -8.05
C ARG A 35 11.48 -4.06 -8.84
N ARG A 36 12.41 -4.43 -9.72
CA ARG A 36 12.36 -5.68 -10.47
C ARG A 36 12.44 -6.90 -9.53
N GLY A 37 11.71 -7.96 -9.88
CA GLY A 37 11.75 -9.24 -9.17
C GLY A 37 10.96 -9.27 -7.87
N LEU A 38 10.12 -8.28 -7.59
CA LEU A 38 9.16 -8.37 -6.50
C LEU A 38 8.15 -9.47 -6.81
N GLY A 39 7.92 -10.35 -5.83
CA GLY A 39 6.80 -11.28 -5.86
C GLY A 39 5.46 -10.52 -5.93
N PRO A 40 4.38 -11.18 -6.37
CA PRO A 40 3.11 -10.54 -6.73
C PRO A 40 2.53 -9.69 -5.59
N VAL A 41 2.51 -10.22 -4.36
CA VAL A 41 2.02 -9.49 -3.16
C VAL A 41 2.85 -8.24 -2.89
N ASN A 42 4.18 -8.34 -2.93
CA ASN A 42 5.05 -7.19 -2.69
C ASN A 42 4.91 -6.13 -3.79
N ARG A 43 4.79 -6.53 -5.06
CA ARG A 43 4.59 -5.60 -6.18
C ARG A 43 3.26 -4.87 -6.03
N ARG A 44 2.19 -5.60 -5.74
CA ARG A 44 0.84 -5.07 -5.53
C ARG A 44 0.79 -4.06 -4.38
N CYS A 45 1.34 -4.41 -3.22
CA CYS A 45 1.37 -3.53 -2.05
C CYS A 45 2.26 -2.30 -2.28
N ALA A 46 3.43 -2.46 -2.92
CA ALA A 46 4.30 -1.33 -3.25
C ALA A 46 3.60 -0.37 -4.22
N LEU A 47 2.98 -0.88 -5.29
CA LEU A 47 2.24 -0.03 -6.23
C LEU A 47 1.10 0.74 -5.55
N ALA A 48 0.32 0.07 -4.70
CA ALA A 48 -0.74 0.74 -3.94
C ALA A 48 -0.20 1.87 -3.05
N HIS A 49 0.96 1.66 -2.42
CA HIS A 49 1.64 2.69 -1.62
C HIS A 49 2.07 3.88 -2.49
N GLU A 50 2.74 3.64 -3.61
CA GLU A 50 3.18 4.73 -4.50
C GLU A 50 2.00 5.52 -5.11
N LEU A 51 0.89 4.84 -5.41
CA LEU A 51 -0.35 5.49 -5.82
C LEU A 51 -0.92 6.39 -4.71
N GLY A 52 -0.75 6.01 -3.45
CA GLY A 52 -1.09 6.85 -2.30
C GLY A 52 -0.32 8.17 -2.29
N HIS A 53 0.97 8.16 -2.63
CA HIS A 53 1.74 9.39 -2.81
C HIS A 53 1.22 10.26 -3.95
N LEU A 54 0.95 9.65 -5.11
CA LEU A 54 0.45 10.36 -6.29
C LEU A 54 -0.91 11.03 -6.01
N ILE A 55 -1.87 10.27 -5.50
CA ILE A 55 -3.24 10.74 -5.26
C ILE A 55 -3.28 11.84 -4.19
N SER A 56 -2.41 11.73 -3.17
CA SER A 56 -2.33 12.71 -2.09
C SER A 56 -1.53 13.96 -2.47
N GLY A 57 -0.96 14.02 -3.69
CA GLY A 57 -0.13 15.14 -4.13
C GLY A 57 1.12 15.33 -3.27
N HIS A 58 1.69 14.22 -2.77
CA HIS A 58 2.86 14.25 -1.89
C HIS A 58 4.10 14.82 -2.60
N ASP A 59 4.95 15.49 -1.84
CA ASP A 59 6.23 16.03 -2.32
C ASP A 59 7.30 14.93 -2.21
N PRO A 60 7.82 14.40 -3.34
CA PRO A 60 8.83 13.33 -3.34
C PRO A 60 10.19 13.78 -2.77
N THR A 61 10.39 15.09 -2.58
CA THR A 61 11.61 15.67 -1.99
C THR A 61 11.46 15.97 -0.50
N ALA A 62 10.29 15.69 0.08
CA ALA A 62 10.02 15.95 1.48
C ALA A 62 11.02 15.26 2.41
N ALA A 63 11.36 15.94 3.51
CA ALA A 63 12.29 15.46 4.52
C ALA A 63 11.71 15.61 5.94
N GLY A 64 12.36 14.95 6.89
CA GLY A 64 11.99 15.01 8.30
C GLY A 64 10.55 14.57 8.57
N TRP A 65 9.86 15.31 9.44
CA TRP A 65 8.48 14.98 9.85
C TRP A 65 7.48 14.98 8.70
N ILE A 66 7.68 15.83 7.69
CA ILE A 66 6.78 15.89 6.51
C ILE A 66 6.85 14.56 5.77
N ARG A 67 8.05 14.04 5.50
CA ARG A 67 8.23 12.72 4.88
C ARG A 67 7.55 11.64 5.71
N THR A 68 7.84 11.54 7.01
CA THR A 68 7.22 10.54 7.88
C THR A 68 5.69 10.58 7.84
N ARG A 69 5.11 11.78 7.80
CA ARG A 69 3.66 11.96 7.67
C ARG A 69 3.14 11.53 6.29
N GLN A 70 3.88 11.76 5.22
CA GLN A 70 3.51 11.34 3.86
C GLN A 70 3.57 9.81 3.71
N GLU A 71 4.64 9.17 4.17
CA GLU A 71 4.78 7.70 4.17
C GLU A 71 3.61 7.03 4.91
N ARG A 72 3.27 7.55 6.11
CA ARG A 72 2.12 7.03 6.87
C ARG A 72 0.81 7.16 6.10
N GLN A 73 0.58 8.30 5.44
CA GLN A 73 -0.63 8.50 4.65
C GLN A 73 -0.68 7.60 3.41
N ALA A 74 0.46 7.34 2.78
CA ALA A 74 0.57 6.41 1.66
C ALA A 74 0.29 4.96 2.08
N ASP A 75 0.82 4.53 3.23
CA ASP A 75 0.49 3.23 3.82
C ASP A 75 -1.00 3.11 4.18
N GLU A 76 -1.58 4.14 4.80
CA GLU A 76 -2.99 4.17 5.16
C GLU A 76 -3.89 4.14 3.91
N PHE A 77 -3.49 4.82 2.84
CA PHE A 77 -4.16 4.74 1.54
C PHE A 77 -4.08 3.32 0.97
N ALA A 78 -2.89 2.73 0.92
CA ALA A 78 -2.69 1.38 0.41
C ALA A 78 -3.50 0.34 1.19
N ALA A 79 -3.50 0.43 2.51
CA ALA A 79 -4.32 -0.44 3.36
C ALA A 79 -5.81 -0.31 3.02
N ARG A 80 -6.33 0.91 2.86
CA ARG A 80 -7.74 1.13 2.49
C ARG A 80 -8.10 0.70 1.07
N LEU A 81 -7.15 0.80 0.15
CA LEU A 81 -7.36 0.35 -1.23
C LEU A 81 -7.43 -1.18 -1.32
N LEU A 82 -6.55 -1.86 -0.57
CA LEU A 82 -6.32 -3.30 -0.71
C LEU A 82 -7.06 -4.16 0.31
N ILE A 83 -7.57 -3.61 1.41
CA ILE A 83 -8.21 -4.39 2.47
C ILE A 83 -9.64 -3.93 2.66
N SER A 84 -10.59 -4.83 2.43
CA SER A 84 -12.00 -4.61 2.77
C SER A 84 -12.22 -4.91 4.26
N PRO A 85 -13.02 -4.11 4.98
CA PRO A 85 -13.43 -4.44 6.35
C PRO A 85 -14.11 -5.81 6.46
N ILE A 86 -14.91 -6.16 5.46
CA ILE A 86 -15.64 -7.44 5.43
C ILE A 86 -14.65 -8.60 5.24
N GLU A 87 -13.74 -8.48 4.28
CA GLU A 87 -12.75 -9.54 4.01
C GLU A 87 -11.77 -9.70 5.19
N TYR A 88 -11.38 -8.59 5.82
CA TYR A 88 -10.54 -8.63 7.03
C TYR A 88 -11.25 -9.36 8.18
N ALA A 89 -12.52 -9.03 8.46
CA ALA A 89 -13.28 -9.70 9.51
C ALA A 89 -13.43 -11.20 9.23
N LEU A 90 -13.67 -11.60 7.97
CA LEU A 90 -13.72 -13.01 7.58
C LEU A 90 -12.37 -13.71 7.76
N ALA A 91 -11.27 -13.07 7.37
CA ALA A 91 -9.93 -13.60 7.54
C ALA A 91 -9.57 -13.76 9.03
N GLU A 92 -9.96 -12.81 9.88
CA GLU A 92 -9.75 -12.89 11.33
C GLU A 92 -10.58 -14.01 11.97
N GLN A 93 -11.82 -14.24 11.52
CA GLN A 93 -12.62 -15.39 11.98
C GLN A 93 -11.98 -16.74 11.58
N LEU A 94 -11.39 -16.81 10.38
CA LEU A 94 -10.78 -18.04 9.87
C LEU A 94 -9.43 -18.34 10.53
N HIS A 95 -8.59 -17.32 10.72
CA HIS A 95 -7.20 -17.47 11.11
C HIS A 95 -6.89 -17.01 12.55
N GLY A 96 -7.90 -16.51 13.28
CA GLY A 96 -7.73 -15.93 14.61
C GLY A 96 -6.84 -14.67 14.58
N PRO A 97 -6.12 -14.35 15.68
CA PRO A 97 -5.33 -13.12 15.78
C PRO A 97 -4.00 -13.16 15.00
N SER A 98 -3.79 -14.16 14.14
CA SER A 98 -2.54 -14.33 13.39
C SER A 98 -2.48 -13.35 12.22
N LEU A 99 -1.86 -12.17 12.43
CA LEU A 99 -1.68 -11.17 11.37
C LEU A 99 -0.96 -11.70 10.14
N SER A 100 -0.01 -12.63 10.30
CA SER A 100 0.68 -13.25 9.15
C SER A 100 -0.26 -14.11 8.31
N ALA A 101 -1.16 -14.87 8.95
CA ALA A 101 -2.14 -15.69 8.24
C ALA A 101 -3.23 -14.82 7.60
N ILE A 102 -3.71 -13.79 8.30
CA ILE A 102 -4.65 -12.79 7.75
C ILE A 102 -4.04 -12.09 6.54
N ALA A 103 -2.79 -11.61 6.63
CA ALA A 103 -2.12 -10.94 5.52
C ALA A 103 -1.97 -11.87 4.30
N HIS A 104 -1.65 -13.14 4.55
CA HIS A 104 -1.58 -14.15 3.50
C HIS A 104 -2.95 -14.38 2.84
N GLU A 105 -4.02 -14.55 3.63
CA GLU A 105 -5.41 -14.70 3.14
C GLU A 105 -5.83 -13.53 2.25
N LEU A 106 -5.52 -12.30 2.68
CA LEU A 106 -5.90 -11.07 1.98
C LEU A 106 -4.99 -10.71 0.80
N GLY A 107 -3.92 -11.48 0.56
CA GLY A 107 -2.94 -11.18 -0.49
C GLY A 107 -2.25 -9.82 -0.29
N VAL A 108 -1.90 -9.48 0.96
CA VAL A 108 -1.20 -8.25 1.36
C VAL A 108 0.03 -8.57 2.20
N THR A 109 0.89 -7.57 2.41
CA THR A 109 2.00 -7.69 3.35
C THR A 109 1.50 -7.57 4.80
N VAL A 110 2.23 -8.17 5.74
CA VAL A 110 1.96 -8.02 7.17
C VAL A 110 1.95 -6.54 7.59
N HIS A 111 2.83 -5.72 7.00
CA HIS A 111 2.87 -4.28 7.21
C HIS A 111 1.52 -3.61 6.95
N LEU A 112 0.91 -3.85 5.78
CA LEU A 112 -0.40 -3.26 5.46
C LEU A 112 -1.55 -3.83 6.30
N ALA A 113 -1.48 -5.12 6.68
CA ALA A 113 -2.45 -5.69 7.62
C ALA A 113 -2.37 -5.01 8.99
N THR A 114 -1.16 -4.76 9.51
CA THR A 114 -0.95 -3.98 10.75
C THR A 114 -1.46 -2.55 10.59
N THR A 115 -1.15 -1.86 9.49
CA THR A 115 -1.65 -0.50 9.23
C THR A 115 -3.18 -0.45 9.23
N TRP A 116 -3.82 -1.45 8.61
CA TRP A 116 -5.28 -1.57 8.59
C TRP A 116 -5.86 -1.75 10.00
N GLN A 117 -5.30 -2.65 10.80
CA GLN A 117 -5.74 -2.87 12.18
C GLN A 117 -5.69 -1.57 12.99
N SER A 118 -4.58 -0.83 12.92
CA SER A 118 -4.45 0.46 13.60
C SER A 118 -5.41 1.53 13.07
N LEU A 119 -5.80 1.49 11.79
CA LEU A 119 -6.83 2.37 11.25
C LEU A 119 -8.22 2.04 11.81
N TYR A 120 -8.53 0.76 11.97
CA TYR A 120 -9.83 0.30 12.45
C TYR A 120 -10.00 0.59 13.95
N GLU A 121 -8.97 0.29 14.76
CA GLU A 121 -8.97 0.58 16.21
C GLU A 121 -9.20 2.06 16.50
N ARG A 122 -8.62 2.96 15.70
CA ARG A 122 -8.82 4.42 15.81
C ARG A 122 -10.22 4.89 15.44
N GLN A 123 -10.97 4.13 14.65
CA GLN A 123 -12.35 4.46 14.26
C GLN A 123 -13.39 3.91 15.25
N SER A 124 -13.03 2.86 16.00
CA SER A 124 -13.89 2.24 17.00
C SER A 124 -13.76 2.83 18.41
N ALA A 125 -12.82 3.76 18.63
CA ALA A 125 -12.58 4.46 19.89
C ALA A 125 -13.23 5.83 19.93
#